data_AF-F4PVQ1-F1
#
_entry.id   AF-F4PVQ1-F1
#
_cell.length_a   1.000
_cell.length_b   1.000
_cell.length_c   1.000
_cell.angle_alpha   90.00
_cell.angle_beta   90.00
_cell.angle_gamma   90.00
#
_symmetry.space_group_name_H-M   'P 1'
#
loop_
_entity.id
_entity.type
_entity.pdbx_description
1 polymer ?
#
loop_
_entity_poly.entity_id
_entity_poly.type
_entity_poly.pdbx_seq_one_letter_code
_entity_poly.pdbx_strand_id
1 'polypeptide(L)'
;MYNALSITEIASQSDFKRWSAKQVKEWATKEVRVREEYAQMLLDNDVDGESIAVFTEADFGKCGIVVAPAKKLYLAVQQLLIQQSLSHQHSSRVP
;
A
#
# COMPACT_ATOMS: atom_id res chain seq x y z
N MET A 1 -6.06 -23.68 16.26
CA MET A 1 -5.15 -22.62 16.72
C MET A 1 -4.76 -21.81 15.49
N TYR A 2 -5.34 -20.64 15.29
CA TYR A 2 -5.05 -19.83 14.11
C TYR A 2 -3.70 -19.14 14.32
N ASN A 3 -2.70 -19.57 13.53
CA ASN A 3 -1.38 -18.96 13.52
C ASN A 3 -1.52 -17.47 13.18
N ALA A 4 -0.95 -16.63 14.03
CA ALA A 4 -0.80 -15.21 13.78
C ALA A 4 0.20 -15.03 12.62
N LEU A 5 -0.29 -15.20 11.38
CA LEU A 5 0.44 -14.79 10.20
C LEU A 5 0.65 -13.28 10.32
N SER A 6 1.91 -12.87 10.40
CA SER A 6 2.25 -11.46 10.47
C SER A 6 1.66 -10.78 9.23
N ILE A 7 1.11 -9.58 9.38
CA ILE A 7 0.50 -8.81 8.28
C ILE A 7 1.45 -8.72 7.07
N THR A 8 2.76 -8.81 7.30
CA THR A 8 3.82 -8.92 6.28
C THR A 8 3.71 -10.16 5.39
N GLU A 9 3.33 -11.32 5.92
CA GLU A 9 3.12 -12.55 5.13
C GLU A 9 1.79 -12.51 4.36
N ILE A 10 0.76 -11.91 4.95
CA ILE A 10 -0.52 -11.69 4.27
C ILE A 10 -0.32 -10.68 3.13
N ALA A 11 0.41 -9.60 3.36
CA ALA A 11 0.77 -8.60 2.35
C ALA A 11 1.69 -9.17 1.25
N SER A 12 2.54 -10.14 1.57
CA SER A 12 3.44 -10.79 0.61
C SER A 12 2.73 -11.79 -0.33
N GLN A 13 1.54 -12.29 0.03
CA GLN A 13 0.72 -13.18 -0.81
C GLN A 13 -0.59 -12.55 -1.31
N SER A 14 -1.07 -11.48 -0.67
CA SER A 14 -2.32 -10.82 -1.05
C SER A 14 -2.06 -9.68 -2.00
N ASP A 15 -2.77 -9.67 -3.13
CA ASP A 15 -2.79 -8.56 -4.07
C ASP A 15 -2.96 -7.23 -3.31
N PHE A 16 -2.09 -6.28 -3.59
CA PHE A 16 -2.09 -4.96 -2.94
C PHE A 16 -3.42 -4.26 -3.11
N LYS A 17 -4.02 -4.46 -4.29
CA LYS A 17 -5.33 -3.96 -4.66
C LYS A 17 -6.46 -4.46 -3.76
N ARG A 18 -6.26 -5.54 -3.02
CA ARG A 18 -7.27 -6.13 -2.12
C ARG A 18 -7.14 -5.66 -0.67
N TRP A 19 -6.18 -4.79 -0.39
CA TRP A 19 -6.02 -4.25 0.95
C TRP A 19 -7.18 -3.34 1.32
N SER A 20 -7.69 -3.51 2.54
CA SER A 20 -8.60 -2.54 3.14
C SER A 20 -7.88 -1.23 3.48
N ALA A 21 -8.63 -0.14 3.67
CA ALA A 21 -8.06 1.14 4.09
C ALA A 21 -7.24 1.05 5.39
N LYS A 22 -7.60 0.14 6.31
CA LYS A 22 -6.82 -0.15 7.53
C LYS A 22 -5.45 -0.75 7.21
N GLN A 23 -5.39 -1.70 6.28
CA GLN A 23 -4.13 -2.31 5.85
C GLN A 23 -3.25 -1.28 5.11
N VAL A 24 -3.85 -0.40 4.29
CA VAL A 24 -3.14 0.73 3.66
C VAL A 24 -2.56 1.68 4.71
N LYS A 25 -3.33 2.05 5.74
CA LYS A 25 -2.84 2.85 6.88
C LYS A 25 -1.66 2.17 7.56
N GLU A 26 -1.78 0.90 7.90
CA GLU A 26 -0.73 0.16 8.59
C GLU A 26 0.54 0.05 7.76
N TRP A 27 0.43 -0.23 6.46
CA TRP A 27 1.56 -0.24 5.53
C TRP A 27 2.24 1.12 5.44
N ALA A 28 1.47 2.19 5.30
CA ALA A 28 1.99 3.56 5.23
C ALA A 28 2.81 3.90 6.49
N THR A 29 2.31 3.54 7.68
CA THR A 29 3.01 3.80 8.95
C THR A 29 4.21 2.87 9.17
N LYS A 30 4.07 1.57 8.92
CA LYS A 30 5.09 0.56 9.31
C LYS A 30 6.18 0.38 8.25
N GLU A 31 5.79 0.30 6.97
CA GLU A 31 6.71 0.01 5.87
C GLU A 31 7.22 1.31 5.23
N VAL A 32 6.31 2.19 4.81
CA VAL A 32 6.70 3.48 4.20
C VAL A 32 7.24 4.45 5.24
N ARG A 33 6.94 4.24 6.53
CA ARG A 33 7.34 5.11 7.64
C ARG A 33 6.94 6.57 7.38
N VAL A 34 5.72 6.80 6.92
CA VAL A 34 5.11 8.14 7.03
C VAL A 34 4.60 8.35 8.45
N ARG A 35 4.44 9.61 8.85
CA ARG A 35 3.87 9.93 10.16
C ARG A 35 2.44 9.41 10.26
N GLU A 36 2.04 9.00 11.45
CA GLU A 36 0.70 8.45 11.69
C GLU A 36 -0.41 9.42 11.27
N GLU A 37 -0.23 10.72 11.43
CA GLU A 37 -1.18 11.75 10.97
C GLU A 37 -1.52 11.60 9.48
N TYR A 38 -0.52 11.34 8.62
CA TYR A 38 -0.72 11.21 7.17
C TYR A 38 -1.27 9.83 6.80
N ALA A 39 -0.88 8.79 7.53
CA ALA A 39 -1.48 7.46 7.34
C ALA A 39 -2.94 7.43 7.77
N GLN A 40 -3.29 8.14 8.85
CA GLN A 40 -4.65 8.30 9.32
C GLN A 40 -5.50 9.07 8.31
N MET A 41 -4.95 10.10 7.65
CA MET A 41 -5.64 10.77 6.54
C MET A 41 -6.02 9.82 5.40
N LEU A 42 -5.19 8.82 5.07
CA LEU A 42 -5.57 7.78 4.08
C LEU A 42 -6.77 6.97 4.55
N LEU A 43 -6.78 6.58 5.83
CA LEU A 43 -7.90 5.84 6.42
C LEU A 43 -9.18 6.69 6.48
N ASP A 44 -9.08 7.96 6.86
CA ASP A 44 -10.22 8.87 6.98
C ASP A 44 -10.84 9.20 5.60
N ASN A 45 -10.04 9.12 4.54
CA ASN A 45 -10.51 9.24 3.15
C ASN A 45 -10.91 7.90 2.51
N ASP A 46 -11.03 6.83 3.31
CA ASP A 46 -11.37 5.47 2.88
C ASP A 46 -10.48 4.94 1.73
N VAL A 47 -9.20 5.31 1.75
CA VAL A 47 -8.24 4.94 0.70
C VAL A 47 -7.81 3.48 0.89
N ASP A 48 -8.42 2.60 0.10
CA ASP A 48 -8.10 1.18 0.03
C ASP A 48 -7.06 0.86 -1.05
N GLY A 49 -6.71 -0.43 -1.16
CA GLY A 49 -5.68 -0.93 -2.07
C GLY A 49 -5.96 -0.65 -3.54
N GLU A 50 -7.22 -0.74 -3.97
CA GLU A 50 -7.61 -0.47 -5.35
C GLU A 50 -7.48 1.03 -5.66
N SER A 51 -7.94 1.87 -4.72
CA SER A 51 -7.84 3.32 -4.83
C SER A 51 -6.40 3.79 -4.87
N ILE A 52 -5.58 3.40 -3.89
CA ILE A 52 -4.19 3.86 -3.80
C ILE A 52 -3.32 3.35 -4.96
N ALA A 53 -3.67 2.21 -5.58
CA ALA A 53 -2.95 1.68 -6.74
C ALA A 53 -3.04 2.57 -7.99
N VAL A 54 -4.07 3.42 -8.08
CA VAL A 54 -4.25 4.37 -9.19
C VAL A 54 -3.96 5.82 -8.79
N PHE A 55 -3.58 6.07 -7.53
CA PHE A 55 -3.27 7.42 -7.06
C PHE A 55 -2.07 8.02 -7.77
N THR A 56 -2.22 9.29 -8.17
CA THR A 56 -1.12 10.17 -8.51
C THR A 56 -0.61 10.91 -7.27
N GLU A 57 0.55 11.57 -7.38
CA GLU A 57 1.06 12.45 -6.31
C GLU A 57 0.01 13.52 -5.90
N ALA A 58 -0.78 14.01 -6.86
CA ALA A 58 -1.80 15.02 -6.61
C ALA A 58 -3.00 14.47 -5.82
N ASP A 59 -3.33 13.18 -5.96
CA ASP A 59 -4.44 12.56 -5.25
C ASP A 59 -4.17 12.46 -3.74
N PHE A 60 -2.92 12.20 -3.35
CA PHE A 60 -2.50 12.30 -1.95
C PHE A 60 -2.68 13.73 -1.39
N GLY A 61 -2.46 14.74 -2.23
CA GLY A 61 -2.72 16.14 -1.88
C GLY A 61 -4.20 16.41 -1.59
N LYS A 62 -5.13 15.74 -2.30
CA LYS A 62 -6.57 15.85 -2.04
C LYS A 62 -6.97 15.23 -0.70
N CYS A 63 -6.21 14.23 -0.22
CA CYS A 63 -6.37 13.67 1.13
C CYS A 63 -5.81 14.57 2.24
N GLY A 64 -5.24 15.74 1.91
CA GLY A 64 -4.61 16.65 2.88
C GLY A 64 -3.14 16.33 3.19
N ILE A 65 -2.53 15.40 2.45
CA ILE A 65 -1.14 15.00 2.66
C ILE A 65 -0.21 15.98 1.95
N VAL A 66 0.76 16.52 2.68
CA VAL A 66 1.72 17.49 2.14
C VAL A 66 2.69 16.84 1.13
N VAL A 67 3.30 17.66 0.27
CA VAL A 67 4.03 17.22 -0.94
C VAL A 67 5.10 16.15 -0.67
N ALA A 68 5.92 16.32 0.37
CA ALA A 68 7.01 15.37 0.67
C ALA A 68 6.52 13.95 1.03
N PRO A 69 5.62 13.75 2.03
CA PRO A 69 5.02 12.44 2.31
C PRO A 69 4.16 11.91 1.16
N ALA A 70 3.47 12.77 0.42
CA ALA A 70 2.72 12.36 -0.78
C ALA A 70 3.63 11.70 -1.82
N LYS A 71 4.76 12.33 -2.14
CA LYS A 71 5.75 11.78 -3.06
C LYS A 71 6.35 10.46 -2.55
N LYS A 72 6.63 10.37 -1.24
CA LYS A 72 7.15 9.15 -0.62
C LYS A 72 6.17 7.98 -0.75
N LEU A 73 4.89 8.23 -0.48
CA LEU A 73 3.82 7.24 -0.65
C LEU A 73 3.69 6.81 -2.11
N TYR A 74 3.63 7.76 -3.04
CA TYR A 74 3.55 7.47 -4.46
C TYR A 74 4.67 6.54 -4.94
N LEU A 75 5.93 6.85 -4.62
CA LEU A 75 7.07 6.01 -5.00
C LEU A 75 6.99 4.60 -4.38
N ALA A 76 6.56 4.50 -3.12
CA ALA A 76 6.39 3.21 -2.46
C ALA A 76 5.28 2.37 -3.11
N VAL A 77 4.15 2.99 -3.50
CA VAL A 77 3.09 2.33 -4.26
C VAL A 77 3.62 1.80 -5.60
N GLN A 78 4.34 2.64 -6.36
CA GLN A 78 4.90 2.24 -7.65
C GLN A 78 5.86 1.05 -7.50
N GLN A 79 6.72 1.07 -6.48
CA GLN A 79 7.61 -0.05 -6.19
C GLN A 79 6.83 -1.34 -5.89
N LEU A 80 5.76 -1.23 -5.11
CA LEU A 80 4.96 -2.39 -4.70
C LEU A 80 4.19 -2.99 -5.89
N LEU A 81 3.66 -2.16 -6.79
CA LEU A 81 3.03 -2.61 -8.04
C LEU A 81 4.02 -3.32 -8.98
N ILE A 82 5.25 -2.81 -9.07
CA ILE A 82 6.34 -3.45 -9.84
C ILE A 82 6.69 -4.81 -9.21
N GLN A 83 6.82 -4.89 -7.89
CA GLN A 83 7.10 -6.16 -7.21
C GLN A 83 6.00 -7.20 -7.45
N GLN A 84 4.71 -6.82 -7.38
CA GLN A 84 3.61 -7.76 -7.63
C GLN A 84 3.55 -8.26 -9.08
N SER A 85 3.78 -7.38 -10.05
CA SER A 85 3.84 -7.79 -11.46
C SER A 85 4.98 -8.76 -11.75
N LEU A 86 6.15 -8.59 -11.11
CA LEU A 86 7.28 -9.51 -11.22
C LEU A 86 7.02 -10.86 -10.53
N SER A 87 6.35 -10.86 -9.37
CA SER A 87 5.97 -12.08 -8.65
C SER A 87 4.96 -12.93 -9.43
N HIS A 88 3.99 -12.29 -10.10
CA HIS A 88 3.03 -13.00 -10.96
C HIS A 88 3.68 -13.61 -12.21
N GLN A 89 4.73 -13.00 -12.75
CA GLN A 89 5.47 -13.55 -13.89
C GLN A 89 6.28 -14.80 -13.53
N HIS A 90 6.77 -14.92 -12.28
CA HIS A 90 7.58 -16.06 -11.86
C HIS A 90 6.74 -17.30 -11.53
N SER A 91 5.48 -17.14 -11.10
CA SER A 91 4.61 -18.27 -10.76
C SER A 91 4.03 -19.01 -11.98
N SER A 92 4.07 -18.41 -13.19
CA SER A 92 3.63 -19.04 -14.44
C SER A 92 4.77 -19.71 -15.24
N ARG A 93 5.99 -19.74 -14.71
CA ARG A 93 7.16 -20.41 -15.32
C ARG A 93 7.69 -21.53 -14.42
N VAL A 94 6.85 -22.53 -14.18
CA VAL A 94 7.33 -23.86 -13.81
C VAL A 94 6.61 -24.89 -14.68
N PRO A 95 7.29 -25.56 -15.63
CA PRO A 95 6.76 -26.74 -16.29
C PRO A 95 6.70 -27.95 -15.33
#